data_AF-A0A6G3XSZ0-F1
#
_entry.id   AF-A0A6G3XSZ0-F1
#
_cell.length_a   1.000
_cell.length_b   1.000
_cell.length_c   1.000
_cell.angle_alpha   90.00
_cell.angle_beta   90.00
_cell.angle_gamma   90.00
#
_symmetry.space_group_name_H-M   'P 1'
#
loop_
_entity.id
_entity.type
_entity.pdbx_description
1 polymer ?
#
loop_
_entity_poly.entity_id
_entity_poly.type
_entity_poly.pdbx_seq_one_letter_code
_entity_poly.pdbx_strand_id
1 'polypeptide(L)' 'TVIAGMWPDPADNEANTAWVRDYYEATAPHSEEGGYINFMAGDDQDRIRANYRGNYDRLVEVKRAYDPGNLFHVNQNIKP' A
#
# COMPACT_ATOMS: atom_id res chain seq x y z
N THR A 1 5.36 6.11 -6.81
CA THR A 1 5.52 5.35 -8.06
C THR A 1 5.05 3.93 -7.90
N VAL A 2 4.51 3.32 -8.96
CA VAL A 2 4.07 1.92 -8.98
C VAL A 2 4.90 1.17 -10.00
N ILE A 3 5.50 0.07 -9.58
CA ILE A 3 6.29 -0.82 -10.43
C ILE A 3 5.58 -2.18 -10.43
N ALA A 4 5.11 -2.61 -11.59
CA ALA A 4 4.45 -3.90 -11.74
C ALA A 4 5.44 -4.94 -12.29
N GLY A 5 5.72 -5.97 -11.51
CA GLY A 5 6.47 -7.15 -11.96
C GLY A 5 5.50 -8.30 -12.24
N MET A 6 5.67 -8.95 -13.39
CA MET A 6 4.80 -10.04 -13.85
C MET A 6 5.67 -11.09 -14.55
N TRP A 7 5.62 -12.34 -14.09
CA TRP A 7 6.42 -13.44 -14.64
C TRP A 7 5.67 -14.77 -14.48
N PRO A 8 5.92 -15.76 -15.35
CA PRO A 8 5.15 -17.02 -15.35
C PRO A 8 5.69 -18.09 -14.40
N ASP A 9 6.99 -18.09 -14.08
CA ASP A 9 7.64 -19.13 -13.28
C ASP A 9 7.80 -18.69 -11.81
N PRO A 10 7.17 -19.39 -10.83
CA PRO A 10 7.35 -19.09 -9.42
C PRO A 10 8.81 -19.17 -8.94
N ALA A 11 9.70 -19.87 -9.66
CA ALA A 11 11.13 -19.91 -9.35
C ALA A 11 11.79 -18.52 -9.43
N ASP A 12 11.22 -17.60 -10.23
CA ASP A 12 11.75 -16.25 -10.39
C ASP A 12 11.24 -15.27 -9.32
N ASN A 13 10.39 -15.71 -8.38
CA ASN A 13 9.74 -14.83 -7.40
C ASN A 13 10.74 -13.99 -6.61
N GLU A 14 11.78 -14.63 -6.05
CA GLU A 14 12.74 -13.94 -5.20
C GLU A 14 13.50 -12.85 -5.98
N ALA A 15 14.05 -13.21 -7.14
CA ALA A 15 14.82 -12.30 -7.98
C ALA A 15 13.98 -11.13 -8.50
N ASN A 16 12.75 -11.41 -8.97
CA ASN A 16 11.90 -10.37 -9.53
C ASN A 16 11.27 -9.48 -8.46
N THR A 17 10.89 -10.01 -7.29
CA THR A 17 10.44 -9.19 -6.16
C THR A 17 11.57 -8.28 -5.66
N ALA A 18 12.81 -8.78 -5.59
CA ALA A 18 13.97 -7.94 -5.24
C ALA A 18 14.14 -6.80 -6.25
N TRP A 19 14.12 -7.10 -7.55
CA TRP A 19 14.24 -6.07 -8.59
C TRP A 19 13.14 -4.98 -8.50
N VAL A 20 11.88 -5.37 -8.28
CA VAL A 20 10.77 -4.40 -8.13
C VAL A 20 11.00 -3.48 -6.93
N ARG A 21 11.46 -4.03 -5.80
CA ARG A 21 11.75 -3.25 -4.58
C ARG A 21 12.93 -2.32 -4.78
N ASP A 22 14.04 -2.81 -5.30
CA ASP A 22 15.24 -2.02 -5.57
C ASP A 22 14.95 -0.88 -6.54
N TYR A 23 14.14 -1.13 -7.57
CA TYR A 23 13.75 -0.11 -8.53
C TYR A 23 12.78 0.93 -7.94
N TYR A 24 11.86 0.51 -7.07
CA TYR A 24 11.04 1.43 -6.29
C TYR A 24 11.92 2.32 -5.41
N GLU A 25 12.86 1.76 -4.66
CA GLU A 25 13.76 2.50 -3.77
C GLU A 25 14.61 3.52 -4.54
N ALA A 26 15.14 3.14 -5.70
CA ALA A 26 15.93 4.02 -6.55
C ALA A 26 15.12 5.21 -7.12
N THR A 27 13.81 5.05 -7.30
CA THR A 27 12.95 6.08 -7.92
C THR A 27 12.08 6.84 -6.92
N ALA A 28 11.91 6.33 -5.70
CA ALA A 28 11.09 6.94 -4.65
C ALA A 28 11.48 8.39 -4.32
N PRO A 29 12.78 8.77 -4.21
CA PRO A 29 13.17 10.16 -3.94
C PRO A 29 12.77 11.16 -5.03
N HIS A 30 12.46 10.67 -6.23
CA HIS A 30 12.04 11.48 -7.38
C HIS A 30 10.52 11.48 -7.58
N SER A 31 9.78 10.92 -6.63
CA SER A 31 8.33 10.72 -6.71
C SER A 31 7.61 11.49 -5.61
N GLU A 32 6.36 11.85 -5.87
CA GLU A 32 5.47 12.41 -4.84
C GLU A 32 5.18 11.39 -3.73
N GLU A 33 4.95 11.90 -2.51
CA GLU A 33 4.59 11.09 -1.37
C GLU A 33 3.18 10.47 -1.53
N GLY A 34 3.06 9.21 -1.09
CA GLY A 34 1.85 8.41 -1.21
C GLY A 34 1.73 7.68 -2.55
N GLY A 35 0.53 7.19 -2.84
CA GLY A 35 0.25 6.34 -3.97
C GLY A 35 -1.24 6.04 -4.10
N TYR A 36 -1.60 5.37 -5.20
CA TYR A 36 -2.97 4.94 -5.42
C TYR A 36 -3.25 3.67 -4.61
N ILE A 37 -4.28 3.71 -3.74
CA ILE A 37 -4.57 2.62 -2.81
C ILE A 37 -4.77 1.26 -3.47
N ASN A 38 -5.33 1.21 -4.70
CA ASN A 38 -5.57 -0.05 -5.42
C ASN A 38 -4.30 -0.66 -6.03
N PHE A 39 -3.15 0.02 -5.92
CA PHE A 39 -1.84 -0.49 -6.34
C PHE A 39 -0.89 -0.72 -5.16
N MET A 40 -1.41 -0.77 -3.92
CA MET A 40 -0.60 -1.12 -2.75
C MET A 40 -0.28 -2.62 -2.73
N ALA A 41 0.98 -2.93 -2.42
CA ALA A 41 1.41 -4.27 -2.06
C ALA A 41 1.27 -4.53 -0.55
N GLY A 42 1.55 -5.76 -0.10
CA GLY A 42 1.43 -6.14 1.31
C GLY A 42 2.39 -5.38 2.24
N ASP A 43 3.54 -4.96 1.72
CA ASP A 43 4.57 -4.17 2.40
C ASP A 43 4.29 -2.65 2.38
N ASP A 44 3.21 -2.20 1.73
CA ASP A 44 2.86 -0.77 1.66
C ASP A 44 1.98 -0.29 2.83
N GLN A 45 1.62 -1.12 3.81
CA GLN A 45 0.62 -0.72 4.81
C GLN A 45 1.04 0.47 5.69
N ASP A 46 2.33 0.63 5.97
CA ASP A 46 2.84 1.82 6.67
C ASP A 46 2.57 3.11 5.85
N ARG A 47 2.36 2.93 4.54
CA ARG A 47 1.93 3.88 3.50
C ARG A 47 0.57 4.54 3.72
N ILE A 48 -0.29 3.91 4.52
CA ILE A 48 -1.75 4.12 4.43
C ILE A 48 -2.19 5.56 4.74
N ARG A 49 -1.54 6.21 5.72
CA ARG A 49 -1.80 7.61 6.06
C ARG A 49 -1.37 8.54 4.93
N ALA A 50 -0.21 8.31 4.34
CA ALA A 50 0.28 9.08 3.19
C ALA A 50 -0.62 8.91 1.95
N ASN A 51 -1.24 7.74 1.77
CA ASN A 51 -2.16 7.49 0.65
C ASN A 51 -3.51 8.20 0.81
N TYR A 52 -4.07 8.24 2.03
CA TYR A 52 -5.30 8.99 2.30
C TYR A 52 -5.07 10.47 2.58
N ARG A 53 -3.83 10.88 2.86
CA ARG A 53 -3.43 12.26 3.16
C ARG A 53 -4.32 12.87 4.25
N GLY A 54 -4.78 14.10 4.06
CA GLY A 54 -5.66 14.81 5.00
C GLY A 54 -7.03 14.16 5.23
N ASN A 55 -7.41 13.10 4.49
CA ASN A 55 -8.67 12.39 4.69
C ASN A 55 -8.58 11.26 5.72
N TYR A 56 -7.37 10.85 6.13
CA TYR A 56 -7.20 9.66 6.97
C TYR A 56 -8.01 9.74 8.27
N ASP A 57 -7.89 10.85 9.00
CA ASP A 57 -8.52 10.97 10.32
C ASP A 57 -10.06 10.99 10.21
N ARG A 58 -10.62 11.63 9.17
CA ARG A 58 -12.07 11.56 8.87
C ARG A 58 -12.51 10.13 8.56
N LEU A 59 -11.69 9.37 7.82
CA LEU A 59 -12.02 7.97 7.51
C LEU A 59 -11.92 7.07 8.75
N VAL A 60 -11.00 7.36 9.68
CA VAL A 60 -10.95 6.70 11.00
C VAL A 60 -12.25 6.96 11.77
N GLU A 61 -12.77 8.18 11.78
CA GLU A 61 -14.06 8.48 12.43
C GLU A 61 -15.21 7.67 11.82
N VAL A 62 -15.27 7.57 10.50
CA VAL A 62 -16.25 6.73 9.80
C VAL A 62 -16.06 5.26 10.16
N LYS A 63 -14.82 4.75 10.17
CA LYS A 63 -14.52 3.36 10.56
C LYS A 63 -14.96 3.07 12.00
N ARG A 64 -14.71 3.98 12.95
CA ARG A 64 -15.18 3.87 14.33
C ARG A 64 -16.71 3.82 14.43
N ALA A 65 -17.41 4.59 13.61
CA ALA A 65 -18.87 4.63 13.64
C ALA A 65 -19.52 3.36 13.06
N TYR A 66 -18.95 2.79 11.99
CA TYR A 66 -19.61 1.72 11.23
C TYR A 66 -18.94 0.35 11.36
N ASP A 67 -17.66 0.28 11.72
CA ASP A 67 -16.90 -0.96 11.93
C ASP A 67 -15.88 -0.82 13.08
N PRO A 68 -16.34 -0.52 14.32
CA PRO A 68 -15.46 -0.35 15.48
C PRO A 68 -14.68 -1.62 15.85
N GLY A 69 -15.22 -2.79 15.50
CA GLY A 69 -14.55 -4.08 15.69
C GLY A 69 -13.53 -4.42 14.60
N ASN A 70 -13.36 -3.56 13.59
CA ASN A 70 -12.48 -3.77 12.45
C ASN A 70 -12.70 -5.13 11.75
N LEU A 71 -13.97 -5.54 11.62
CA LEU A 71 -14.37 -6.79 10.97
C LEU A 71 -13.90 -6.81 9.51
N PHE A 72 -14.02 -5.70 8.80
CA PHE A 72 -13.59 -5.59 7.41
C PHE A 72 -12.16 -5.06 7.33
N HIS A 73 -11.17 -5.93 7.53
CA HIS A 73 -9.75 -5.55 7.60
C HIS A 73 -8.86 -6.14 6.51
N VAL A 74 -9.38 -7.03 5.65
CA VAL A 74 -8.64 -7.57 4.50
C VAL A 74 -8.77 -6.60 3.31
N ASN A 75 -8.14 -5.44 3.45
CA ASN A 75 -8.11 -4.35 2.48
C ASN A 75 -6.94 -3.39 2.82
N GLN A 76 -6.85 -2.26 2.13
CA GLN A 76 -6.01 -1.12 2.50
C GLN A 76 -6.55 -0.48 3.79
N ASN A 77 -6.38 -1.20 4.89
CA ASN A 77 -7.17 -1.02 6.09
C ASN A 77 -6.85 0.27 6.85
N ILE A 78 -7.92 0.91 7.29
CA ILE A 78 -7.90 2.01 8.23
C ILE A 78 -8.29 1.42 9.58
N LYS A 79 -7.43 1.55 10.57
CA LYS A 79 -7.73 1.06 11.92
C LYS A 79 -8.67 2.07 12.60
N PRO A 80 -9.79 1.62 13.19
CA PRO A 80 -10.59 2.48 14.06
C PRO A 80 -9.75 2.97 15.24
#